data_AF-A0A1F5X5S2-F1
#
_entry.id   AF-A0A1F5X5S2-F1
#
_cell.length_a   1.000
_cell.length_b   1.000
_cell.length_c   1.000
_cell.angle_alpha   90.00
_cell.angle_beta   90.00
_cell.angle_gamma   90.00
#
_symmetry.space_group_name_H-M   'P 1'
#
loop_
_entity.id
_entity.type
_entity.pdbx_description
1 polymer ?
#
loop_
_entity_poly.entity_id
_entity_poly.type
_entity_poly.pdbx_seq_one_letter_code
_entity_poly.pdbx_strand_id
1 'polypeptide(L)'
;MNESFENKYVAEGVSLENKGAGKELIVLAEADETLQKAEIEAIEVILAGRQAEESAIGPKIHEKVSEIEGGAKTLLNSFKEKVTNIVFGQKENEGQPKLPKEIFFPEEELERVKRMGLRGRKEALGEWKEKYAKQKETLANFQEEMIGRIRQCPDMHLDNFRFIKEEANRLGFTPEQKENILSIFNAYARKHNEVASIRREHPNDSELFEALFKSAPKGKIEVVEGPMTLYFKCFNVKDYALIYSQSFSGDKEFTEHDINVANMSQGCSIPTAPIKGLEGCIIAENRFVMNKRFQSVEGFSKVYSPARNEWIDEKIANENILATSENTRIHEEQHAIKRLFFDRLLRRNTFKELLSSKTDNEREKWLANYLRYTRQSAAEPRAKDEILAFFKDGTNPTETLKYLTESKKEGGLYDYLDDDNIEWPSRLQYMLQVENYKKLYDKTRNKIYTEEYHALIENSIHNAEFLEQNGRTKEQVIALLINEPLSKWAKVVGRLVAGKRIAKEK
;
A
#
# COMPACT_ATOMS: atom_id res chain seq x y z
N MET A 1 18.32 -3.67 -55.27
CA MET A 1 16.95 -3.83 -54.76
C MET A 1 17.01 -3.81 -53.24
N ASN A 2 16.73 -2.64 -52.69
CA ASN A 2 16.31 -2.32 -51.31
C ASN A 2 16.76 -0.88 -51.03
N GLU A 3 15.88 0.04 -51.42
CA GLU A 3 15.94 1.45 -51.05
C GLU A 3 15.13 1.66 -49.76
N SER A 4 15.77 2.39 -48.84
CA SER A 4 15.24 3.34 -47.87
C SER A 4 13.75 3.29 -47.48
N PHE A 5 13.51 2.96 -46.21
CA PHE A 5 12.38 3.48 -45.43
C PHE A 5 12.93 4.12 -44.15
N GLU A 6 13.45 5.34 -44.29
CA GLU A 6 13.64 6.29 -43.20
C GLU A 6 12.77 7.51 -43.49
N ASN A 7 12.25 8.12 -42.42
CA ASN A 7 11.55 9.41 -42.35
C ASN A 7 10.14 9.50 -42.91
N LYS A 8 9.15 9.18 -42.05
CA LYS A 8 7.84 9.83 -42.12
C LYS A 8 7.02 9.79 -40.82
N TYR A 9 7.50 10.37 -39.71
CA TYR A 9 6.65 10.76 -38.57
C TYR A 9 7.35 11.78 -37.64
N VAL A 10 7.83 12.91 -38.18
CA VAL A 10 8.08 14.12 -37.37
C VAL A 10 7.89 15.34 -38.28
N ALA A 11 6.69 15.91 -38.28
CA ALA A 11 6.40 17.32 -38.56
C ALA A 11 4.92 17.45 -38.89
N GLU A 12 4.08 17.70 -37.88
CA GLU A 12 2.88 18.52 -38.03
C GLU A 12 2.29 18.80 -36.63
N GLY A 13 2.33 20.07 -36.22
CA GLY A 13 1.32 20.64 -35.33
C GLY A 13 1.57 20.65 -33.81
N VAL A 14 2.58 21.39 -33.33
CA VAL A 14 2.44 22.08 -32.03
C VAL A 14 2.65 23.58 -32.25
N SER A 15 1.53 24.25 -32.51
CA SER A 15 1.43 25.70 -32.51
C SER A 15 1.67 26.24 -31.09
N LEU A 16 2.55 27.23 -30.99
CA LEU A 16 2.88 27.99 -29.80
C LEU A 16 1.72 28.90 -29.37
N GLU A 17 0.68 28.34 -28.74
CA GLU A 17 -0.30 29.10 -27.97
C GLU A 17 -0.65 28.37 -26.66
N ASN A 18 0.30 28.29 -25.73
CA ASN A 18 -0.04 27.99 -24.33
C ASN A 18 0.88 28.70 -23.33
N LYS A 19 1.10 30.01 -23.54
CA LYS A 19 1.84 30.87 -22.58
C LYS A 19 1.10 31.04 -21.24
N GLY A 20 -0.16 30.61 -21.13
CA GLY A 20 -0.95 30.62 -19.90
C GLY A 20 -0.65 29.44 -18.97
N ALA A 21 -0.59 28.22 -19.50
CA ALA A 21 -0.36 27.01 -18.73
C ALA A 21 1.03 27.01 -18.04
N GLY A 22 2.06 27.55 -18.71
CA GLY A 22 3.39 27.70 -18.12
C GLY A 22 3.45 28.66 -16.92
N LYS A 23 2.58 29.68 -16.85
CA LYS A 23 2.51 30.58 -15.69
C LYS A 23 1.80 29.93 -14.50
N GLU A 24 0.76 29.14 -14.73
CA GLU A 24 0.09 28.38 -13.66
C GLU A 24 1.00 27.28 -13.09
N LEU A 25 1.83 26.64 -13.92
CA LEU A 25 2.85 25.67 -13.48
C LEU A 25 3.96 26.28 -12.62
N ILE A 26 4.46 27.47 -12.98
CA ILE A 26 5.44 28.20 -12.17
C ILE A 26 4.82 28.56 -10.81
N VAL A 27 3.56 29.02 -10.79
CA VAL A 27 2.84 29.34 -9.54
C VAL A 27 2.65 28.10 -8.66
N LEU A 28 2.38 26.92 -9.23
CA LEU A 28 2.23 25.68 -8.46
C LEU A 28 3.57 25.16 -7.91
N ALA A 29 4.66 25.26 -8.69
CA ALA A 29 5.99 24.87 -8.23
C ALA A 29 6.54 25.83 -7.14
N GLU A 30 6.34 27.15 -7.31
CA GLU A 30 6.69 28.16 -6.30
C GLU A 30 5.84 27.99 -5.03
N ALA A 31 4.57 27.60 -5.17
CA ALA A 31 3.71 27.29 -4.04
C ALA A 31 4.15 26.03 -3.28
N ASP A 32 4.64 24.99 -3.97
CA ASP A 32 5.16 23.77 -3.34
C ASP A 32 6.48 24.04 -2.59
N GLU A 33 7.40 24.82 -3.15
CA GLU A 33 8.64 25.20 -2.46
C GLU A 33 8.35 26.08 -1.23
N THR A 34 7.39 27.00 -1.34
CA THR A 34 6.92 27.83 -0.22
C THR A 34 6.27 26.98 0.88
N LEU A 35 5.51 25.95 0.49
CA LEU A 35 4.88 25.00 1.42
C LEU A 35 5.93 24.18 2.17
N GLN A 36 6.93 23.65 1.47
CA GLN A 36 8.02 22.89 2.11
C GLN A 36 8.80 23.76 3.10
N LYS A 37 9.07 25.03 2.78
CA LYS A 37 9.72 25.97 3.70
C LYS A 37 8.86 26.26 4.94
N ALA A 38 7.56 26.50 4.75
CA ALA A 38 6.64 26.75 5.85
C ALA A 38 6.44 25.53 6.76
N GLU A 39 6.41 24.32 6.20
CA GLU A 39 6.36 23.07 6.96
C GLU A 39 7.65 22.84 7.78
N ILE A 40 8.81 23.09 7.19
CA ILE A 40 10.10 23.00 7.89
C ILE A 40 10.15 24.00 9.05
N GLU A 41 9.79 25.26 8.81
CA GLU A 41 9.79 26.31 9.84
C GLU A 41 8.80 26.00 10.98
N ALA A 42 7.62 25.47 10.66
CA ALA A 42 6.66 25.02 11.68
C ALA A 42 7.20 23.84 12.50
N ILE A 43 7.88 22.88 11.87
CA ILE A 43 8.52 21.75 12.55
C ILE A 43 9.64 22.23 13.48
N GLU A 44 10.49 23.15 13.03
CA GLU A 44 11.57 23.73 13.83
C GLU A 44 11.04 24.46 15.07
N VAL A 45 9.96 25.24 14.93
CA VAL A 45 9.30 25.90 16.06
C VAL A 45 8.71 24.89 17.06
N ILE A 46 8.08 23.81 16.58
CA ILE A 46 7.55 22.74 17.45
C ILE A 46 8.70 22.02 18.19
N LEU A 47 9.81 21.72 17.51
CA LEU A 47 10.96 21.06 18.11
C LEU A 47 11.63 21.96 19.16
N ALA A 48 11.79 23.26 18.88
CA ALA A 48 12.30 24.24 19.84
C ALA A 48 11.38 24.37 21.07
N GLY A 49 10.06 24.35 20.88
CA GLY A 49 9.08 24.34 21.96
C GLY A 49 9.20 23.11 22.87
N ARG A 50 9.42 21.92 22.29
CA ARG A 50 9.61 20.67 23.05
C ARG A 50 10.93 20.62 23.81
N GLN A 51 12.02 21.11 23.22
CA GLN A 51 13.29 21.26 23.93
C GLN A 51 13.18 22.24 25.11
N ALA A 52 12.35 23.27 24.97
CA ALA A 52 12.09 24.21 26.06
C ALA A 52 11.18 23.64 27.18
N GLU A 53 10.25 22.72 26.87
CA GLU A 53 9.44 21.99 27.85
C GLU A 53 10.26 21.07 28.77
N GLU A 54 11.44 20.61 28.33
CA GLU A 54 12.39 19.87 29.18
C GLU A 54 13.13 20.78 30.19
N SER A 55 13.00 22.10 30.05
CA SER A 55 13.48 23.09 31.02
C SER A 55 12.32 23.59 31.91
N ALA A 56 12.59 23.98 33.15
CA ALA A 56 11.61 24.17 34.25
C ALA A 56 10.56 25.32 34.08
N ILE A 57 10.15 25.67 32.87
CA ILE A 57 9.23 26.76 32.51
C ILE A 57 7.96 26.19 31.83
N GLY A 58 7.35 25.17 32.42
CA GLY A 58 6.30 24.36 31.79
C GLY A 58 4.97 25.06 31.43
N PRO A 59 4.36 25.92 32.28
CA PRO A 59 2.98 26.37 32.03
C PRO A 59 2.82 27.46 30.95
N LYS A 60 3.71 28.46 30.93
CA LYS A 60 3.62 29.59 29.98
C LYS A 60 4.04 29.22 28.56
N ILE A 61 4.90 28.21 28.42
CA ILE A 61 5.34 27.71 27.12
C ILE A 61 4.24 26.87 26.47
N HIS A 62 3.52 26.05 27.26
CA HIS A 62 2.43 25.21 26.76
C HIS A 62 1.29 26.02 26.10
N GLU A 63 0.92 27.16 26.71
CA GLU A 63 -0.11 28.06 26.15
C GLU A 63 0.34 28.65 24.80
N LYS A 64 1.60 29.11 24.69
CA LYS A 64 2.16 29.62 23.43
C LYS A 64 2.31 28.54 22.36
N VAL A 65 2.74 27.33 22.71
CA VAL A 65 2.84 26.21 21.76
C VAL A 65 1.47 25.84 21.23
N SER A 66 0.45 25.80 22.09
CA SER A 66 -0.93 25.52 21.67
C SER A 66 -1.49 26.62 20.75
N GLU A 67 -1.17 27.89 21.00
CA GLU A 67 -1.54 29.02 20.15
C GLU A 67 -0.88 28.94 18.75
N ILE A 68 0.42 28.62 18.71
CA ILE A 68 1.18 28.43 17.46
C ILE A 68 0.62 27.24 16.67
N GLU A 69 0.35 26.11 17.31
CA GLU A 69 -0.26 24.94 16.66
C GLU A 69 -1.64 25.27 16.08
N GLY A 70 -2.44 26.08 16.79
CA GLY A 70 -3.72 26.57 16.32
C GLY A 70 -3.58 27.45 15.07
N GLY A 71 -2.67 28.43 15.11
CA GLY A 71 -2.38 29.33 13.99
C GLY A 71 -1.88 28.58 12.75
N ALA A 72 -0.95 27.64 12.92
CA ALA A 72 -0.40 26.81 11.84
C ALA A 72 -1.50 25.95 11.18
N LYS A 73 -2.39 25.33 11.96
CA LYS A 73 -3.54 24.58 11.43
C LYS A 73 -4.50 25.45 10.64
N THR A 74 -4.81 26.66 11.12
CA THR A 74 -5.70 27.59 10.41
C THR A 74 -5.08 28.04 9.08
N LEU A 75 -3.78 28.35 9.06
CA LEU A 75 -3.05 28.70 7.85
C LEU A 75 -3.03 27.55 6.85
N LEU A 76 -2.71 26.33 7.29
CA LEU A 76 -2.71 25.14 6.46
C LEU A 76 -4.11 24.87 5.87
N ASN A 77 -5.17 24.99 6.66
CA ASN A 77 -6.55 24.80 6.18
C ASN A 77 -6.96 25.88 5.17
N SER A 78 -6.65 27.15 5.42
CA SER A 78 -6.94 28.25 4.48
C SER A 78 -6.19 28.08 3.17
N PHE A 79 -4.94 27.61 3.23
CA PHE A 79 -4.15 27.31 2.05
C PHE A 79 -4.71 26.11 1.28
N LYS A 80 -5.04 25.00 1.97
CA LYS A 80 -5.73 23.84 1.36
C LYS A 80 -7.01 24.26 0.65
N GLU A 81 -7.80 25.14 1.26
CA GLU A 81 -9.03 25.67 0.65
C GLU A 81 -8.73 26.51 -0.60
N LYS A 82 -7.70 27.38 -0.56
CA LYS A 82 -7.27 28.16 -1.73
C LYS A 82 -6.75 27.27 -2.86
N VAL A 83 -5.87 26.32 -2.57
CA VAL A 83 -5.38 25.34 -3.56
C VAL A 83 -6.56 24.54 -4.10
N THR A 84 -7.48 24.11 -3.25
CA THR A 84 -8.69 23.42 -3.68
C THR A 84 -9.53 24.31 -4.59
N ASN A 85 -9.68 25.59 -4.30
CA ASN A 85 -10.45 26.51 -5.14
C ASN A 85 -9.74 26.87 -6.45
N ILE A 86 -8.41 26.95 -6.46
CA ILE A 86 -7.62 27.17 -7.69
C ILE A 86 -7.64 25.91 -8.56
N VAL A 87 -7.43 24.75 -7.95
CA VAL A 87 -7.37 23.46 -8.63
C VAL A 87 -8.76 22.96 -9.01
N PHE A 88 -9.81 23.24 -8.25
CA PHE A 88 -11.17 22.71 -8.43
C PHE A 88 -12.26 23.74 -8.71
N GLY A 89 -11.97 25.05 -8.64
CA GLY A 89 -12.92 26.09 -9.03
C GLY A 89 -13.34 25.93 -10.48
N GLN A 90 -14.63 25.75 -10.72
CA GLN A 90 -15.19 25.63 -12.06
C GLN A 90 -15.40 27.02 -12.66
N LYS A 91 -14.92 27.24 -13.90
CA LYS A 91 -15.69 28.03 -14.85
C LYS A 91 -16.79 27.12 -15.36
N GLU A 92 -18.05 27.43 -15.02
CA GLU A 92 -19.20 26.70 -15.52
C GLU A 92 -19.22 26.82 -17.06
N ASN A 93 -18.91 25.73 -17.75
CA ASN A 93 -19.15 25.63 -19.18
C ASN A 93 -20.62 25.24 -19.36
N GLU A 94 -21.43 26.22 -19.78
CA GLU A 94 -22.81 26.04 -20.19
C GLU A 94 -22.88 25.02 -21.33
N GLY A 95 -23.20 23.77 -21.01
CA GLY A 95 -23.32 22.69 -22.00
C GLY A 95 -23.04 21.28 -21.49
N GLN A 96 -22.47 21.11 -20.29
CA GLN A 96 -22.22 19.76 -19.73
C GLN A 96 -23.46 19.14 -19.04
N PRO A 97 -23.59 17.80 -19.05
CA PRO A 97 -24.78 17.09 -18.57
C PRO A 97 -25.10 17.36 -17.09
N LYS A 98 -26.40 17.41 -16.80
CA LYS A 98 -27.04 17.75 -15.51
C LYS A 98 -26.33 17.19 -14.27
N LEU A 99 -25.92 18.14 -13.43
CA LEU A 99 -25.69 18.16 -11.97
C LEU A 99 -24.97 16.95 -11.32
N PRO A 100 -23.97 17.22 -10.45
CA PRO A 100 -23.23 16.16 -9.77
C PRO A 100 -24.17 15.30 -8.93
N LYS A 101 -23.92 13.99 -8.92
CA LYS A 101 -24.49 13.09 -7.91
C LYS A 101 -24.28 13.74 -6.53
N GLU A 102 -25.34 13.77 -5.72
CA GLU A 102 -25.28 14.21 -4.31
C GLU A 102 -24.00 13.68 -3.66
N ILE A 103 -23.14 14.58 -3.16
CA ILE A 103 -21.90 14.19 -2.48
C ILE A 103 -22.28 13.53 -1.16
N PHE A 104 -21.88 12.27 -0.98
CA PHE A 104 -22.16 11.49 0.23
C PHE A 104 -21.00 11.62 1.22
N PHE A 105 -21.30 12.09 2.44
CA PHE A 105 -20.33 12.25 3.54
C PHE A 105 -20.59 11.20 4.64
N PRO A 106 -19.99 10.01 4.57
CA PRO A 106 -20.38 8.87 5.39
C PRO A 106 -20.44 9.15 6.89
N GLU A 107 -19.45 9.85 7.41
CA GLU A 107 -19.27 10.14 8.83
C GLU A 107 -20.35 11.10 9.33
N GLU A 108 -20.55 12.21 8.62
CA GLU A 108 -21.57 13.21 8.96
C GLU A 108 -22.98 12.62 8.88
N GLU A 109 -23.26 11.89 7.80
CA GLU A 109 -24.55 11.24 7.62
C GLU A 109 -24.82 10.20 8.71
N LEU A 110 -23.81 9.41 9.09
CA LEU A 110 -23.94 8.42 10.16
C LEU A 110 -24.22 9.09 11.52
N GLU A 111 -23.58 10.21 11.82
CA GLU A 111 -23.86 10.99 13.03
C GLU A 111 -25.27 11.59 13.02
N ARG A 112 -25.81 11.95 11.85
CA ARG A 112 -27.25 12.32 11.74
C ARG A 112 -28.14 11.11 12.04
N VAL A 113 -27.86 9.94 11.44
CA VAL A 113 -28.63 8.70 11.69
C VAL A 113 -28.63 8.33 13.18
N LYS A 114 -27.48 8.44 13.86
CA LYS A 114 -27.36 8.15 15.30
C LYS A 114 -28.23 9.06 16.16
N ARG A 115 -28.44 10.32 15.75
CA ARG A 115 -29.27 11.30 16.47
C ARG A 115 -30.77 11.10 16.26
N MET A 116 -31.20 10.31 15.28
CA MET A 116 -32.61 10.02 15.03
C MET A 116 -33.22 9.09 16.09
N GLY A 117 -34.54 9.20 16.31
CA GLY A 117 -35.31 8.29 17.17
C GLY A 117 -35.34 6.85 16.63
N LEU A 118 -35.61 5.88 17.50
CA LEU A 118 -35.51 4.44 17.18
C LEU A 118 -36.26 4.02 15.90
N ARG A 119 -37.46 4.56 15.66
CA ARG A 119 -38.31 4.20 14.51
C ARG A 119 -37.72 4.66 13.18
N GLY A 120 -37.22 5.90 13.10
CA GLY A 120 -36.59 6.44 11.87
C GLY A 120 -35.13 6.00 11.69
N ARG A 121 -34.44 5.64 12.77
CA ARG A 121 -33.03 5.23 12.73
C ARG A 121 -32.79 3.97 11.88
N LYS A 122 -33.70 2.99 11.91
CA LYS A 122 -33.54 1.73 11.16
C LYS A 122 -33.56 1.98 9.65
N GLU A 123 -34.53 2.76 9.18
CA GLU A 123 -34.68 3.11 7.77
C GLU A 123 -33.52 3.99 7.29
N ALA A 124 -33.22 5.06 8.03
CA ALA A 124 -32.09 5.95 7.70
C ALA A 124 -30.73 5.23 7.73
N LEU A 125 -30.54 4.24 8.63
CA LEU A 125 -29.36 3.38 8.62
C LEU A 125 -29.32 2.47 7.39
N GLY A 126 -30.47 2.01 6.91
CA GLY A 126 -30.58 1.23 5.67
C GLY A 126 -30.13 2.05 4.46
N GLU A 127 -30.68 3.25 4.30
CA GLU A 127 -30.30 4.19 3.24
C GLU A 127 -28.82 4.57 3.31
N TRP A 128 -28.32 4.88 4.52
CA TRP A 128 -26.91 5.17 4.74
C TRP A 128 -26.01 4.02 4.30
N LYS A 129 -26.37 2.77 4.62
CA LYS A 129 -25.60 1.58 4.20
C LYS A 129 -25.58 1.42 2.69
N GLU A 130 -26.71 1.70 2.02
CA GLU A 130 -26.81 1.65 0.56
C GLU A 130 -25.93 2.72 -0.11
N LYS A 131 -26.02 3.98 0.36
CA LYS A 131 -25.15 5.07 -0.12
C LYS A 131 -23.67 4.77 0.12
N TYR A 132 -23.31 4.25 1.31
CA TYR A 132 -21.95 3.85 1.64
C TYR A 132 -21.42 2.72 0.76
N ALA A 133 -22.24 1.68 0.53
CA ALA A 133 -21.88 0.58 -0.37
C ALA A 133 -21.61 1.09 -1.79
N LYS A 134 -22.51 1.93 -2.32
CA LYS A 134 -22.37 2.53 -3.65
C LYS A 134 -21.12 3.41 -3.77
N GLN A 135 -20.82 4.22 -2.76
CA GLN A 135 -19.60 5.03 -2.76
C GLN A 135 -18.35 4.15 -2.76
N LYS A 136 -18.32 3.09 -1.94
CA LYS A 136 -17.18 2.15 -1.90
C LYS A 136 -16.99 1.40 -3.21
N GLU A 137 -18.06 0.95 -3.85
CA GLU A 137 -18.02 0.36 -5.18
C GLU A 137 -17.51 1.35 -6.24
N THR A 138 -17.93 2.60 -6.13
CA THR A 138 -17.49 3.65 -7.05
C THR A 138 -16.00 3.93 -6.91
N LEU A 139 -15.49 4.05 -5.67
CA LEU A 139 -14.07 4.21 -5.39
C LEU A 139 -13.25 2.99 -5.85
N ALA A 140 -13.78 1.78 -5.62
CA ALA A 140 -13.15 0.54 -6.03
C ALA A 140 -12.98 0.45 -7.55
N ASN A 141 -14.06 0.69 -8.31
CA ASN A 141 -14.02 0.70 -9.78
C ASN A 141 -13.09 1.78 -10.31
N PHE A 142 -13.10 2.97 -9.70
CA PHE A 142 -12.20 4.05 -10.07
C PHE A 142 -10.73 3.66 -9.85
N GLN A 143 -10.40 3.06 -8.71
CA GLN A 143 -9.05 2.56 -8.42
C GLN A 143 -8.60 1.50 -9.43
N GLU A 144 -9.46 0.54 -9.76
CA GLU A 144 -9.18 -0.50 -10.75
C GLU A 144 -8.88 0.10 -12.13
N GLU A 145 -9.74 1.00 -12.61
CA GLU A 145 -9.55 1.71 -13.88
C GLU A 145 -8.22 2.47 -13.89
N MET A 146 -7.89 3.15 -12.79
CA MET A 146 -6.66 3.90 -12.67
C MET A 146 -5.41 3.02 -12.74
N ILE A 147 -5.41 1.88 -12.06
CA ILE A 147 -4.30 0.91 -12.11
C ILE A 147 -4.16 0.36 -13.54
N GLY A 148 -5.29 0.07 -14.21
CA GLY A 148 -5.29 -0.35 -15.61
C GLY A 148 -4.65 0.69 -16.53
N ARG A 149 -5.00 1.97 -16.36
CA ARG A 149 -4.44 3.09 -17.12
C ARG A 149 -2.94 3.28 -16.89
N ILE A 150 -2.49 3.21 -15.63
CA ILE A 150 -1.06 3.29 -15.28
C ILE A 150 -0.25 2.20 -16.00
N ARG A 151 -0.81 0.99 -16.11
CA ARG A 151 -0.15 -0.12 -16.81
C ARG A 151 -0.12 0.05 -18.33
N GLN A 152 -1.21 0.56 -18.89
CA GLN A 152 -1.33 0.77 -20.34
C GLN A 152 -0.53 1.98 -20.83
N CYS A 153 -0.35 2.99 -19.99
CA CYS A 153 0.38 4.21 -20.30
C CYS A 153 1.21 4.64 -19.08
N PRO A 154 2.39 4.02 -18.85
CA PRO A 154 3.30 4.39 -17.78
C PRO A 154 3.76 5.86 -17.83
N ASP A 155 4.02 6.37 -19.03
CA ASP A 155 4.53 7.73 -19.24
C ASP A 155 3.41 8.79 -19.18
N MET A 156 2.30 8.49 -18.51
CA MET A 156 1.15 9.39 -18.43
C MET A 156 1.53 10.68 -17.71
N HIS A 157 1.66 11.76 -18.48
CA HIS A 157 1.99 13.09 -17.94
C HIS A 157 0.92 13.60 -16.98
N LEU A 158 1.32 14.46 -16.02
CA LEU A 158 0.41 15.04 -15.03
C LEU A 158 -0.79 15.77 -15.67
N ASP A 159 -0.62 16.31 -16.88
CA ASP A 159 -1.68 17.01 -17.62
C ASP A 159 -2.84 16.08 -18.02
N ASN A 160 -2.57 14.77 -18.14
CA ASN A 160 -3.63 13.79 -18.35
C ASN A 160 -4.52 13.64 -17.09
N PHE A 161 -4.09 14.06 -15.90
CA PHE A 161 -4.91 14.00 -14.68
C PHE A 161 -6.10 14.96 -14.65
N ARG A 162 -6.27 15.80 -15.68
CA ARG A 162 -7.52 16.52 -15.87
C ARG A 162 -8.73 15.59 -15.93
N PHE A 163 -8.60 14.42 -16.57
CA PHE A 163 -9.70 13.44 -16.60
C PHE A 163 -10.03 12.94 -15.19
N ILE A 164 -9.04 12.79 -14.31
CA ILE A 164 -9.24 12.32 -12.93
C ILE A 164 -10.09 13.30 -12.14
N LYS A 165 -9.82 14.59 -12.31
CA LYS A 165 -10.62 15.64 -11.67
C LYS A 165 -12.06 15.61 -12.17
N GLU A 166 -12.25 15.56 -13.48
CA GLU A 166 -13.57 15.51 -14.10
C GLU A 166 -14.35 14.26 -13.66
N GLU A 167 -13.68 13.12 -13.63
CA GLU A 167 -14.22 11.84 -13.21
C GLU A 167 -14.56 11.80 -11.72
N ALA A 168 -13.66 12.26 -10.84
CA ALA A 168 -13.91 12.36 -9.40
C ALA A 168 -15.11 13.28 -9.08
N ASN A 169 -15.27 14.37 -9.83
CA ASN A 169 -16.45 15.24 -9.73
C ASN A 169 -17.72 14.52 -10.20
N ARG A 170 -17.66 13.84 -11.36
CA ARG A 170 -18.78 13.05 -11.92
C ARG A 170 -19.23 11.92 -10.98
N LEU A 171 -18.28 11.32 -10.27
CA LEU A 171 -18.51 10.23 -9.33
C LEU A 171 -18.99 10.71 -7.95
N GLY A 172 -18.98 12.02 -7.68
CA GLY A 172 -19.46 12.59 -6.43
C GLY A 172 -18.50 12.36 -5.25
N PHE A 173 -17.19 12.33 -5.52
CA PHE A 173 -16.18 12.19 -4.45
C PHE A 173 -16.15 13.43 -3.54
N THR A 174 -15.88 13.19 -2.26
CA THR A 174 -15.69 14.26 -1.27
C THR A 174 -14.39 15.03 -1.57
N PRO A 175 -14.23 16.26 -1.07
CA PRO A 175 -12.97 17.00 -1.20
C PRO A 175 -11.75 16.23 -0.68
N GLU A 176 -11.89 15.57 0.48
CA GLU A 176 -10.84 14.72 1.06
C GLU A 176 -10.47 13.54 0.14
N GLN A 177 -11.47 12.87 -0.45
CA GLN A 177 -11.22 11.79 -1.41
C GLN A 177 -10.46 12.31 -2.64
N LYS A 178 -10.80 13.50 -3.15
CA LYS A 178 -10.10 14.13 -4.28
C LYS A 178 -8.65 14.47 -3.93
N GLU A 179 -8.42 15.02 -2.75
CA GLU A 179 -7.07 15.33 -2.24
C GLU A 179 -6.23 14.04 -2.13
N ASN A 180 -6.79 12.98 -1.56
CA ASN A 180 -6.12 11.67 -1.45
C ASN A 180 -5.79 11.09 -2.83
N ILE A 181 -6.72 11.16 -3.78
CA ILE A 181 -6.50 10.72 -5.16
C ILE A 181 -5.35 11.52 -5.79
N LEU A 182 -5.34 12.85 -5.70
CA LEU A 182 -4.25 13.66 -6.23
C LEU A 182 -2.90 13.33 -5.58
N SER A 183 -2.87 13.11 -4.26
CA SER A 183 -1.67 12.70 -3.53
C SER A 183 -1.11 11.36 -4.05
N ILE A 184 -1.98 10.38 -4.31
CA ILE A 184 -1.63 9.09 -4.93
C ILE A 184 -0.95 9.31 -6.29
N PHE A 185 -1.50 10.18 -7.14
CA PHE A 185 -0.94 10.45 -8.47
C PHE A 185 0.39 11.20 -8.44
N ASN A 186 0.52 12.17 -7.54
CA ASN A 186 1.79 12.85 -7.33
C ASN A 186 2.86 11.87 -6.84
N ALA A 187 2.49 10.96 -5.93
CA ALA A 187 3.40 9.92 -5.47
C ALA A 187 3.80 8.95 -6.59
N TYR A 188 2.84 8.55 -7.44
CA TYR A 188 3.11 7.76 -8.64
C TYR A 188 4.07 8.47 -9.60
N ALA A 189 3.74 9.69 -10.02
CA ALA A 189 4.52 10.44 -11.00
C ALA A 189 5.96 10.66 -10.53
N ARG A 190 6.15 11.00 -9.25
CA ARG A 190 7.48 11.09 -8.64
C ARG A 190 8.23 9.76 -8.76
N LYS A 191 7.64 8.65 -8.30
CA LYS A 191 8.29 7.33 -8.34
C LYS A 191 8.61 6.86 -9.75
N HIS A 192 7.70 7.07 -10.70
CA HIS A 192 7.90 6.78 -12.11
C HIS A 192 9.11 7.56 -12.67
N ASN A 193 9.19 8.86 -12.38
CA ASN A 193 10.32 9.69 -12.81
C ASN A 193 11.65 9.25 -12.19
N GLU A 194 11.67 8.86 -10.91
CA GLU A 194 12.87 8.34 -10.25
C GLU A 194 13.33 7.01 -10.86
N VAL A 195 12.39 6.10 -11.15
CA VAL A 195 12.68 4.82 -11.83
C VAL A 195 13.25 5.06 -13.23
N ALA A 196 12.62 5.93 -14.02
CA ALA A 196 13.11 6.27 -15.35
C ALA A 196 14.47 6.98 -15.29
N SER A 197 14.70 7.83 -14.29
CA SER A 197 15.97 8.55 -14.09
C SER A 197 17.10 7.57 -13.81
N ILE A 198 16.96 6.71 -12.79
CA ILE A 198 18.01 5.76 -12.41
C ILE A 198 18.27 4.74 -13.52
N ARG A 199 17.24 4.36 -14.30
CA ARG A 199 17.40 3.46 -15.44
C ARG A 199 18.19 4.09 -16.58
N ARG A 200 18.03 5.40 -16.82
CA ARG A 200 18.85 6.14 -17.80
C ARG A 200 20.29 6.31 -17.34
N GLU A 201 20.51 6.52 -16.04
CA GLU A 201 21.85 6.64 -15.46
C GLU A 201 22.63 5.31 -15.52
N HIS A 202 21.94 4.19 -15.27
CA HIS A 202 22.51 2.85 -15.30
C HIS A 202 21.78 1.94 -16.31
N PRO A 203 22.08 2.07 -17.61
CA PRO A 203 21.44 1.27 -18.65
C PRO A 203 21.85 -0.22 -18.60
N ASN A 204 22.99 -0.54 -17.98
CA ASN A 204 23.44 -1.91 -17.76
C ASN A 204 22.82 -2.49 -16.48
N ASP A 205 22.22 -3.68 -16.59
CA ASP A 205 21.50 -4.32 -15.48
C ASP A 205 22.39 -4.68 -14.29
N SER A 206 23.65 -5.07 -14.53
CA SER A 206 24.61 -5.38 -13.47
C SER A 206 25.10 -4.11 -12.77
N GLU A 207 25.35 -3.04 -13.52
CA GLU A 207 25.72 -1.73 -12.94
C GLU A 207 24.57 -1.13 -12.14
N LEU A 208 23.33 -1.23 -12.64
CA LEU A 208 22.13 -0.79 -11.90
C LEU A 208 21.95 -1.58 -10.60
N PHE A 209 22.16 -2.90 -10.63
CA PHE A 209 22.14 -3.72 -9.42
C PHE A 209 23.20 -3.27 -8.41
N GLU A 210 24.44 -3.07 -8.86
CA GLU A 210 25.54 -2.63 -7.99
C GLU A 210 25.29 -1.23 -7.41
N ALA A 211 24.80 -0.29 -8.22
CA ALA A 211 24.46 1.06 -7.79
C ALA A 211 23.38 1.06 -6.69
N LEU A 212 22.35 0.24 -6.85
CA LEU A 212 21.27 0.15 -5.87
C LEU A 212 21.69 -0.62 -4.62
N PHE A 213 22.31 -1.78 -4.74
CA PHE A 213 22.53 -2.69 -3.60
C PHE A 213 23.95 -2.65 -3.04
N LYS A 214 24.81 -1.76 -3.55
CA LYS A 214 26.20 -1.54 -3.11
C LYS A 214 27.03 -2.84 -3.13
N SER A 215 26.71 -3.74 -4.05
CA SER A 215 27.32 -5.06 -4.18
C SER A 215 27.23 -5.51 -5.62
N ALA A 216 28.35 -5.90 -6.21
CA ALA A 216 28.35 -6.51 -7.53
C ALA A 216 27.50 -7.81 -7.53
N PRO A 217 26.71 -8.07 -8.59
CA PRO A 217 25.91 -9.29 -8.65
C PRO A 217 26.80 -10.52 -8.78
N LYS A 218 26.43 -11.60 -8.10
CA LYS A 218 27.13 -12.89 -8.13
C LYS A 218 26.70 -13.76 -9.31
N GLY A 219 25.57 -13.47 -9.93
CA GLY A 219 25.11 -14.11 -11.16
C GLY A 219 24.51 -13.13 -12.15
N LYS A 220 23.84 -13.68 -13.17
CA LYS A 220 23.10 -12.88 -14.14
C LYS A 220 21.96 -12.14 -13.45
N ILE A 221 21.83 -10.86 -13.78
CA ILE A 221 20.68 -10.01 -13.43
C ILE A 221 20.04 -9.57 -14.75
N GLU A 222 18.71 -9.61 -14.79
CA GLU A 222 17.93 -8.89 -15.81
C GLU A 222 17.01 -7.91 -15.10
N VAL A 223 16.90 -6.69 -15.61
CA VAL A 223 16.00 -5.66 -15.07
C VAL A 223 14.92 -5.33 -16.08
N VAL A 224 13.66 -5.47 -15.67
CA VAL A 224 12.50 -5.00 -16.44
C VAL A 224 11.97 -3.75 -15.77
N GLU A 225 11.88 -2.66 -16.52
CA GLU A 225 11.24 -1.43 -16.08
C GLU A 225 9.72 -1.60 -16.12
N GLY A 226 9.07 -1.39 -14.97
CA GLY A 226 7.62 -1.33 -14.84
C GLY A 226 7.13 0.11 -14.68
N PRO A 227 5.81 0.34 -14.52
CA PRO A 227 5.26 1.70 -14.53
C PRO A 227 5.76 2.61 -13.41
N MET A 228 6.15 2.04 -12.28
CA MET A 228 6.79 2.75 -11.16
C MET A 228 7.74 1.81 -10.41
N THR A 229 8.23 0.77 -11.09
CA THR A 229 9.02 -0.29 -10.45
C THR A 229 10.22 -0.70 -11.28
N LEU A 230 11.26 -1.17 -10.61
CA LEU A 230 12.37 -1.91 -11.19
C LEU A 230 12.23 -3.38 -10.81
N TYR A 231 12.07 -4.26 -11.80
CA TYR A 231 11.90 -5.68 -11.59
C TYR A 231 13.18 -6.46 -11.85
N PHE A 232 13.82 -6.91 -10.76
CA PHE A 232 15.08 -7.66 -10.78
C PHE A 232 14.84 -9.16 -10.89
N LYS A 233 15.20 -9.74 -12.02
CA LYS A 233 15.26 -11.19 -12.22
C LYS A 233 16.62 -11.71 -11.78
N CYS A 234 16.67 -12.36 -10.61
CA CYS A 234 17.91 -12.81 -10.00
C CYS A 234 18.17 -14.30 -10.32
N PHE A 235 19.20 -14.59 -11.11
CA PHE A 235 19.58 -15.96 -11.46
C PHE A 235 20.51 -16.62 -10.42
N ASN A 236 20.89 -15.89 -9.38
CA ASN A 236 21.63 -16.38 -8.23
C ASN A 236 20.82 -16.13 -6.94
N VAL A 237 20.70 -17.17 -6.10
CA VAL A 237 19.94 -17.08 -4.85
C VAL A 237 20.53 -16.08 -3.86
N LYS A 238 21.83 -15.83 -3.88
CA LYS A 238 22.49 -14.85 -2.99
C LYS A 238 22.16 -13.41 -3.39
N ASP A 239 22.03 -13.14 -4.69
CA ASP A 239 21.62 -11.83 -5.19
C ASP A 239 20.15 -11.57 -4.82
N TYR A 240 19.29 -12.58 -4.99
CA TYR A 240 17.90 -12.50 -4.55
C TYR A 240 17.77 -12.33 -3.03
N ALA A 241 18.54 -13.11 -2.25
CA ALA A 241 18.53 -13.04 -0.78
C ALA A 241 18.97 -11.67 -0.26
N LEU A 242 19.93 -11.01 -0.92
CA LEU A 242 20.35 -9.65 -0.59
C LEU A 242 19.18 -8.66 -0.70
N ILE A 243 18.40 -8.74 -1.79
CA ILE A 243 17.21 -7.90 -1.99
C ILE A 243 16.13 -8.26 -0.98
N TYR A 244 15.80 -9.55 -0.87
CA TYR A 244 14.72 -10.08 -0.03
C TYR A 244 14.90 -9.72 1.46
N SER A 245 16.10 -9.93 1.99
CA SER A 245 16.44 -9.63 3.39
C SER A 245 16.65 -8.13 3.66
N GLN A 246 16.77 -7.31 2.60
CA GLN A 246 17.12 -5.90 2.68
C GLN A 246 18.46 -5.64 3.41
N SER A 247 19.36 -6.62 3.43
CA SER A 247 20.69 -6.52 4.06
C SER A 247 21.58 -5.41 3.50
N PHE A 248 21.23 -4.85 2.35
CA PHE A 248 21.90 -3.67 1.77
C PHE A 248 21.66 -2.37 2.57
N SER A 249 20.66 -2.34 3.47
CA SER A 249 20.26 -1.12 4.21
C SER A 249 21.05 -0.87 5.50
N GLY A 250 22.09 -1.66 5.78
CA GLY A 250 22.97 -1.48 6.93
C GLY A 250 24.22 -2.35 6.86
N ASP A 251 24.99 -2.40 7.96
CA ASP A 251 26.24 -3.17 8.03
C ASP A 251 26.02 -4.68 8.23
N LYS A 252 24.76 -5.16 8.13
CA LYS A 252 24.41 -6.54 8.40
C LYS A 252 24.53 -7.40 7.15
N GLU A 253 25.55 -8.26 7.11
CA GLU A 253 25.62 -9.35 6.15
C GLU A 253 24.40 -10.28 6.28
N PHE A 254 23.83 -10.70 5.15
CA PHE A 254 22.75 -11.69 5.16
C PHE A 254 23.30 -13.07 5.54
N THR A 255 22.52 -13.81 6.30
CA THR A 255 22.89 -15.10 6.90
C THR A 255 22.47 -16.29 6.01
N GLU A 256 22.93 -17.49 6.32
CA GLU A 256 22.41 -18.71 5.67
C GLU A 256 20.91 -18.88 5.88
N HIS A 257 20.39 -18.43 7.03
CA HIS A 257 18.95 -18.43 7.29
C HIS A 257 18.22 -17.54 6.27
N ASP A 258 18.74 -16.34 5.98
CA ASP A 258 18.15 -15.42 5.00
C ASP A 258 18.14 -16.03 3.59
N ILE A 259 19.22 -16.73 3.20
CA ILE A 259 19.29 -17.46 1.92
C ILE A 259 18.22 -18.55 1.87
N ASN A 260 18.07 -19.32 2.94
CA ASN A 260 17.10 -20.41 3.00
C ASN A 260 15.67 -19.90 2.91
N VAL A 261 15.34 -18.80 3.61
CA VAL A 261 14.02 -18.16 3.53
C VAL A 261 13.77 -17.60 2.14
N ALA A 262 14.75 -16.89 1.56
CA ALA A 262 14.63 -16.36 0.20
C ALA A 262 14.47 -17.48 -0.84
N ASN A 263 15.08 -18.65 -0.63
CA ASN A 263 14.95 -19.82 -1.51
C ASN A 263 13.55 -20.48 -1.45
N MET A 264 12.73 -20.16 -0.44
CA MET A 264 11.34 -20.59 -0.36
C MET A 264 10.37 -19.63 -1.06
N SER A 265 10.82 -18.40 -1.38
CA SER A 265 10.04 -17.37 -2.04
C SER A 265 10.36 -17.30 -3.55
N GLN A 266 9.34 -17.02 -4.36
CA GLN A 266 9.48 -16.83 -5.81
C GLN A 266 9.67 -15.37 -6.19
N GLY A 267 9.11 -14.43 -5.42
CA GLY A 267 9.22 -13.01 -5.65
C GLY A 267 9.07 -12.20 -4.37
N CYS A 268 9.51 -10.94 -4.42
CA CYS A 268 9.31 -10.01 -3.34
C CYS A 268 9.16 -8.57 -3.84
N SER A 269 8.48 -7.78 -3.03
CA SER A 269 8.29 -6.34 -3.23
C SER A 269 8.73 -5.64 -1.96
N ILE A 270 9.81 -4.86 -2.03
CA ILE A 270 10.42 -4.30 -0.81
C ILE A 270 10.02 -2.83 -0.59
N PRO A 271 9.74 -2.41 0.65
CA PRO A 271 9.32 -1.04 0.95
C PRO A 271 10.50 -0.05 1.01
N THR A 272 11.74 -0.53 1.16
CA THR A 272 12.93 0.31 1.27
C THR A 272 13.70 0.37 -0.05
N ALA A 273 14.52 1.40 -0.19
CA ALA A 273 15.50 1.52 -1.27
C ALA A 273 16.73 2.30 -0.77
N PRO A 274 17.94 2.00 -1.26
CA PRO A 274 19.14 2.75 -0.89
C PRO A 274 19.19 4.16 -1.47
N ILE A 275 18.47 4.38 -2.56
CA ILE A 275 18.33 5.67 -3.21
C ILE A 275 16.97 6.27 -2.83
N LYS A 276 17.02 7.50 -2.31
CA LYS A 276 15.83 8.25 -1.91
C LYS A 276 14.91 8.44 -3.12
N GLY A 277 13.61 8.22 -2.92
CA GLY A 277 12.59 8.33 -3.97
C GLY A 277 12.21 7.00 -4.61
N LEU A 278 13.06 5.96 -4.47
CA LEU A 278 12.78 4.61 -4.96
C LEU A 278 12.12 3.69 -3.90
N GLU A 279 11.77 4.21 -2.73
CA GLU A 279 11.15 3.41 -1.67
C GLU A 279 9.85 2.76 -2.17
N GLY A 280 9.74 1.44 -2.04
CA GLY A 280 8.57 0.70 -2.53
C GLY A 280 8.53 0.52 -4.05
N CYS A 281 9.60 0.83 -4.78
CA CYS A 281 9.69 0.69 -6.24
C CYS A 281 10.51 -0.54 -6.68
N ILE A 282 11.18 -1.23 -5.75
CA ILE A 282 12.01 -2.39 -6.09
C ILE A 282 11.18 -3.66 -5.88
N ILE A 283 11.11 -4.47 -6.93
CA ILE A 283 10.54 -5.81 -6.90
C ILE A 283 11.56 -6.81 -7.48
N ALA A 284 11.56 -8.05 -7.01
CA ALA A 284 12.51 -9.07 -7.47
C ALA A 284 11.87 -10.44 -7.63
N GLU A 285 12.45 -11.26 -8.49
CA GLU A 285 12.09 -12.67 -8.74
C GLU A 285 13.29 -13.57 -8.54
N ASN A 286 13.06 -14.70 -7.87
CA ASN A 286 14.03 -15.76 -7.67
C ASN A 286 14.05 -16.72 -8.88
N ARG A 287 14.65 -16.27 -10.00
CA ARG A 287 14.80 -17.10 -11.22
C ARG A 287 15.59 -18.37 -10.96
N PHE A 288 16.50 -18.35 -9.99
CA PHE A 288 17.28 -19.52 -9.62
C PHE A 288 16.40 -20.70 -9.19
N VAL A 289 15.42 -20.46 -8.31
CA VAL A 289 14.48 -21.51 -7.85
C VAL A 289 13.58 -21.98 -8.99
N MET A 290 13.12 -21.06 -9.82
CA MET A 290 12.28 -21.42 -10.97
C MET A 290 13.04 -22.30 -11.95
N ASN A 291 14.26 -21.93 -12.35
CA ASN A 291 15.08 -22.75 -13.26
C ASN A 291 15.43 -24.11 -12.65
N LYS A 292 15.67 -24.19 -11.33
CA LYS A 292 15.92 -25.47 -10.64
C LYS A 292 14.75 -26.45 -10.73
N ARG A 293 13.50 -25.96 -10.76
CA ARG A 293 12.32 -26.82 -10.96
C ARG A 293 12.25 -27.43 -12.36
N PHE A 294 12.98 -26.86 -13.30
CA PHE A 294 12.97 -27.21 -14.72
C PHE A 294 14.36 -27.64 -15.19
N GLN A 295 15.11 -28.38 -14.37
CA GLN A 295 16.42 -28.91 -14.78
C GLN A 295 16.28 -29.77 -16.03
N SER A 296 16.80 -29.26 -17.15
CA SER A 296 17.02 -30.03 -18.36
C SER A 296 18.11 -31.07 -18.08
N VAL A 297 17.84 -32.33 -18.42
CA VAL A 297 18.92 -33.32 -18.52
C VAL A 297 19.60 -33.09 -19.87
N GLU A 298 20.90 -32.77 -19.86
CA GLU A 298 21.68 -32.57 -21.10
C GLU A 298 21.42 -33.72 -22.08
N GLY A 299 21.01 -33.38 -23.31
CA GLY A 299 20.77 -34.34 -24.39
C GLY A 299 19.30 -34.75 -24.60
N PHE A 300 18.35 -34.27 -23.78
CA PHE A 300 16.92 -34.51 -23.98
C PHE A 300 16.17 -33.21 -24.27
N SER A 301 15.36 -33.18 -25.33
CA SER A 301 14.43 -32.09 -25.65
C SER A 301 13.23 -31.99 -24.69
N LYS A 302 13.35 -32.61 -23.51
CA LYS A 302 12.30 -32.72 -22.51
C LYS A 302 12.85 -32.35 -21.13
N VAL A 303 12.02 -31.65 -20.37
CA VAL A 303 12.27 -31.23 -19.01
C VAL A 303 11.32 -31.98 -18.09
N TYR A 304 11.80 -32.51 -16.98
CA TYR A 304 10.94 -33.14 -15.99
C TYR A 304 10.22 -32.06 -15.16
N SER A 305 8.89 -32.16 -15.05
CA SER A 305 8.06 -31.29 -14.23
C SER A 305 7.66 -32.01 -12.94
N PRO A 306 8.23 -31.65 -11.77
CA PRO A 306 7.89 -32.30 -10.51
C PRO A 306 6.41 -32.14 -10.14
N ALA A 307 5.81 -30.98 -10.49
CA ALA A 307 4.41 -30.68 -10.19
C ALA A 307 3.43 -31.60 -10.94
N ARG A 308 3.82 -32.11 -12.12
CA ARG A 308 3.00 -33.02 -12.94
C ARG A 308 3.49 -34.46 -12.91
N ASN A 309 4.65 -34.71 -12.31
CA ASN A 309 5.34 -35.99 -12.34
C ASN A 309 5.50 -36.56 -13.77
N GLU A 310 5.80 -35.70 -14.75
CA GLU A 310 5.93 -36.07 -16.17
C GLU A 310 7.05 -35.30 -16.88
N TRP A 311 7.51 -35.81 -18.03
CA TRP A 311 8.46 -35.14 -18.91
C TRP A 311 7.72 -34.28 -19.94
N ILE A 312 7.91 -32.97 -19.91
CA ILE A 312 7.31 -32.01 -20.84
C ILE A 312 8.33 -31.53 -21.87
N ASP A 313 7.85 -31.09 -23.03
CA ASP A 313 8.70 -30.48 -24.06
C ASP A 313 9.40 -29.22 -23.50
N GLU A 314 10.68 -29.02 -23.85
CA GLU A 314 11.47 -27.87 -23.39
C GLU A 314 10.82 -26.53 -23.74
N LYS A 315 10.19 -26.42 -24.92
CA LYS A 315 9.48 -25.20 -25.32
C LYS A 315 8.30 -24.93 -24.39
N ILE A 316 7.54 -25.96 -24.05
CA ILE A 316 6.40 -25.86 -23.12
C ILE A 316 6.90 -25.51 -21.71
N ALA A 317 8.03 -26.07 -21.27
CA ALA A 317 8.64 -25.71 -19.99
C ALA A 317 9.04 -24.23 -19.97
N ASN A 318 9.67 -23.73 -21.02
CA ASN A 318 10.04 -22.32 -21.15
C ASN A 318 8.83 -21.39 -21.19
N GLU A 319 7.77 -21.76 -21.92
CA GLU A 319 6.49 -21.01 -21.92
C GLU A 319 5.87 -20.95 -20.52
N ASN A 320 5.88 -22.07 -19.77
CA ASN A 320 5.38 -22.10 -18.40
C ASN A 320 6.24 -21.24 -17.45
N ILE A 321 7.56 -21.25 -17.61
CA ILE A 321 8.49 -20.42 -16.82
C ILE A 321 8.24 -18.93 -17.08
N LEU A 322 8.01 -18.55 -18.35
CA LEU A 322 7.71 -17.17 -18.73
C LEU A 322 6.35 -16.73 -18.17
N ALA A 323 5.32 -17.57 -18.29
CA ALA A 323 4.01 -17.28 -17.72
C ALA A 323 4.07 -17.13 -16.19
N THR A 324 4.81 -18.00 -15.50
CA THR A 324 5.00 -17.91 -14.04
C THR A 324 5.79 -16.65 -13.66
N SER A 325 6.82 -16.29 -14.42
CA SER A 325 7.60 -15.05 -14.21
C SER A 325 6.73 -13.82 -14.35
N GLU A 326 5.89 -13.77 -15.37
CA GLU A 326 4.97 -12.66 -15.58
C GLU A 326 3.92 -12.57 -14.48
N ASN A 327 3.39 -13.70 -14.01
CA ASN A 327 2.48 -13.71 -12.86
C ASN A 327 3.17 -13.19 -11.58
N THR A 328 4.40 -13.63 -11.30
CA THR A 328 5.20 -13.12 -10.18
C THR A 328 5.41 -11.62 -10.32
N ARG A 329 5.80 -11.14 -11.50
CA ARG A 329 5.97 -9.70 -11.77
C ARG A 329 4.69 -8.92 -11.48
N ILE A 330 3.57 -9.37 -12.03
CA ILE A 330 2.25 -8.74 -11.85
C ILE A 330 1.81 -8.77 -10.38
N HIS A 331 2.16 -9.82 -9.64
CA HIS A 331 1.89 -9.96 -8.20
C HIS A 331 2.70 -8.94 -7.40
N GLU A 332 4.02 -8.89 -7.59
CA GLU A 332 4.90 -7.97 -6.84
C GLU A 332 4.66 -6.49 -7.22
N GLU A 333 4.36 -6.22 -8.50
CA GLU A 333 4.00 -4.90 -8.99
C GLU A 333 2.68 -4.43 -8.36
N GLN A 334 1.72 -5.34 -8.16
CA GLN A 334 0.50 -4.98 -7.42
C GLN A 334 0.83 -4.52 -6.01
N HIS A 335 1.69 -5.22 -5.27
CA HIS A 335 2.12 -4.76 -3.94
C HIS A 335 2.73 -3.35 -4.00
N ALA A 336 3.58 -3.08 -4.99
CA ALA A 336 4.20 -1.76 -5.17
C ALA A 336 3.18 -0.65 -5.45
N ILE A 337 2.22 -0.89 -6.36
CA ILE A 337 1.15 0.07 -6.70
C ILE A 337 0.19 0.26 -5.52
N LYS A 338 -0.20 -0.82 -4.85
CA LYS A 338 -1.12 -0.79 -3.71
C LYS A 338 -0.60 0.09 -2.57
N ARG A 339 0.71 0.14 -2.35
CA ARG A 339 1.35 1.04 -1.37
C ARG A 339 1.06 2.52 -1.60
N LEU A 340 0.73 2.93 -2.82
CA LEU A 340 0.29 4.31 -3.08
C LEU A 340 -1.03 4.62 -2.37
N PHE A 341 -1.93 3.63 -2.26
CA PHE A 341 -3.28 3.77 -1.73
C PHE A 341 -3.37 3.56 -0.21
N PHE A 342 -2.27 3.17 0.44
CA PHE A 342 -2.29 2.93 1.87
C PHE A 342 -2.37 4.24 2.66
N ASP A 343 -3.53 4.46 3.27
CA ASP A 343 -3.73 5.54 4.22
C ASP A 343 -2.87 5.33 5.46
N ARG A 344 -2.09 6.35 5.86
CA ARG A 344 -1.33 6.33 7.11
C ARG A 344 -2.34 6.33 8.26
N LEU A 345 -2.67 5.15 8.77
CA LEU A 345 -3.53 5.00 9.94
C LEU A 345 -3.02 5.90 11.07
N LEU A 346 -3.86 6.84 11.49
CA LEU A 346 -3.56 7.77 12.57
C LEU A 346 -3.26 6.99 13.86
N ARG A 347 -2.05 7.20 14.37
CA ARG A 347 -1.52 6.56 15.59
C ARG A 347 -2.36 6.99 16.79
N ARG A 348 -2.99 6.04 17.49
CA ARG A 348 -3.51 6.27 18.85
C ARG A 348 -2.42 5.91 19.85
N ASN A 349 -2.14 6.81 20.79
CA ASN A 349 -1.05 6.66 21.75
C ASN A 349 -1.39 5.69 22.91
N THR A 350 -1.82 4.47 22.59
CA THR A 350 -2.25 3.41 23.55
C THR A 350 -1.19 3.04 24.60
N PHE A 351 0.08 3.38 24.33
CA PHE A 351 1.20 3.14 25.22
C PHE A 351 1.16 4.00 26.48
N LYS A 352 0.67 5.25 26.37
CA LYS A 352 0.56 6.16 27.53
C LYS A 352 -0.41 5.62 28.57
N GLU A 353 -1.56 5.09 28.13
CA GLU A 353 -2.56 4.54 29.02
C GLU A 353 -2.08 3.25 29.70
N LEU A 354 -1.34 2.40 28.97
CA LEU A 354 -0.69 1.21 29.54
C LEU A 354 0.25 1.58 30.70
N LEU A 355 1.11 2.58 30.52
CA LEU A 355 2.03 3.04 31.58
C LEU A 355 1.32 3.66 32.78
N SER A 356 0.13 4.25 32.57
CA SER A 356 -0.66 4.88 33.63
C SER A 356 -1.59 3.93 34.39
N SER A 357 -1.64 2.65 34.01
CA SER A 357 -2.57 1.66 34.54
C SER A 357 -2.24 1.29 36.00
N LYS A 358 -3.22 1.42 36.90
CA LYS A 358 -3.02 1.21 38.35
C LYS A 358 -3.32 -0.22 38.78
N THR A 359 -4.23 -0.89 38.07
CA THR A 359 -4.67 -2.25 38.38
C THR A 359 -4.21 -3.25 37.33
N ASP A 360 -4.13 -4.53 37.69
CA ASP A 360 -3.74 -5.59 36.76
C ASP A 360 -4.76 -5.76 35.62
N ASN A 361 -6.05 -5.62 35.90
CA ASN A 361 -7.11 -5.67 34.88
C ASN A 361 -7.02 -4.52 33.87
N GLU A 362 -6.76 -3.30 34.34
CA GLU A 362 -6.50 -2.16 33.44
C GLU A 362 -5.26 -2.42 32.61
N ARG A 363 -4.19 -2.93 33.25
CA ARG A 363 -2.93 -3.22 32.58
C ARG A 363 -3.09 -4.29 31.50
N GLU A 364 -3.81 -5.38 31.76
CA GLU A 364 -4.14 -6.42 30.77
C GLU A 364 -4.92 -5.84 29.59
N LYS A 365 -5.95 -5.03 29.88
CA LYS A 365 -6.76 -4.37 28.84
C LYS A 365 -5.93 -3.46 27.95
N TRP A 366 -5.12 -2.58 28.54
CA TRP A 366 -4.29 -1.64 27.79
C TRP A 366 -3.14 -2.33 27.07
N LEU A 367 -2.57 -3.38 27.66
CA LEU A 367 -1.57 -4.21 27.00
C LEU A 367 -2.17 -4.91 25.77
N ALA A 368 -3.35 -5.52 25.90
CA ALA A 368 -4.06 -6.12 24.77
C ALA A 368 -4.33 -5.08 23.66
N ASN A 369 -4.75 -3.87 24.02
CA ASN A 369 -4.98 -2.80 23.04
C ASN A 369 -3.68 -2.35 22.35
N TYR A 370 -2.58 -2.25 23.09
CA TYR A 370 -1.26 -1.93 22.56
C TYR A 370 -0.75 -3.02 21.60
N LEU A 371 -0.90 -4.30 21.96
CA LEU A 371 -0.50 -5.41 21.11
C LEU A 371 -1.37 -5.51 19.86
N ARG A 372 -2.70 -5.34 19.96
CA ARG A 372 -3.59 -5.27 18.78
C ARG A 372 -3.22 -4.12 17.86
N TYR A 373 -2.91 -2.95 18.44
CA TYR A 373 -2.46 -1.79 17.67
C TYR A 373 -1.16 -2.10 16.92
N THR A 374 -0.19 -2.71 17.60
CA THR A 374 1.10 -3.08 17.01
C THR A 374 0.90 -4.08 15.87
N ARG A 375 0.14 -5.16 16.11
CA ARG A 375 -0.29 -6.14 15.11
C ARG A 375 -0.99 -5.48 13.92
N GLN A 376 -1.93 -4.58 14.17
CA GLN A 376 -2.69 -3.86 13.14
C GLN A 376 -1.80 -2.95 12.28
N SER A 377 -0.74 -2.41 12.85
CA SER A 377 0.20 -1.52 12.14
C SER A 377 1.25 -2.27 11.33
N ALA A 378 1.64 -3.47 11.77
CA ALA A 378 2.80 -4.16 11.22
C ALA A 378 2.45 -5.48 10.51
N ALA A 379 1.67 -6.37 11.14
CA ALA A 379 1.31 -7.68 10.58
C ALA A 379 0.07 -7.63 9.69
N GLU A 380 -1.02 -7.00 10.15
CA GLU A 380 -2.30 -6.98 9.41
C GLU A 380 -2.20 -6.37 8.00
N PRO A 381 -1.42 -5.30 7.73
CA PRO A 381 -1.29 -4.75 6.39
C PRO A 381 -0.66 -5.75 5.40
N ARG A 382 0.39 -6.46 5.84
CA ARG A 382 1.07 -7.49 5.04
C ARG A 382 0.15 -8.68 4.79
N ALA A 383 -0.48 -9.19 5.85
CA ALA A 383 -1.43 -10.30 5.72
C ALA A 383 -2.62 -9.94 4.82
N LYS A 384 -3.13 -8.71 4.91
CA LYS A 384 -4.18 -8.19 4.03
C LYS A 384 -3.74 -8.21 2.57
N ASP A 385 -2.53 -7.73 2.28
CA ASP A 385 -2.00 -7.69 0.92
C ASP A 385 -1.84 -9.10 0.34
N GLU A 386 -1.32 -10.05 1.12
CA GLU A 386 -1.22 -11.46 0.73
C GLU A 386 -2.58 -12.12 0.52
N ILE A 387 -3.54 -11.96 1.45
CA ILE A 387 -4.89 -12.52 1.30
C ILE A 387 -5.50 -12.07 -0.03
N LEU A 388 -5.42 -10.78 -0.34
CA LEU A 388 -5.96 -10.24 -1.58
C LEU A 388 -5.20 -10.73 -2.83
N ALA A 389 -3.90 -10.97 -2.71
CA ALA A 389 -3.09 -11.49 -3.80
C ALA A 389 -3.36 -12.98 -4.07
N PHE A 390 -3.33 -13.83 -3.04
CA PHE A 390 -3.70 -15.24 -3.14
C PHE A 390 -5.13 -15.45 -3.62
N PHE A 391 -6.07 -14.63 -3.14
CA PHE A 391 -7.44 -14.63 -3.61
C PHE A 391 -7.52 -14.31 -5.12
N LYS A 392 -6.75 -13.31 -5.59
CA LYS A 392 -6.65 -12.96 -7.01
C LYS A 392 -6.17 -14.15 -7.83
N ASP A 393 -5.09 -14.78 -7.38
CA ASP A 393 -4.43 -15.90 -8.06
C ASP A 393 -5.25 -17.20 -7.98
N GLY A 394 -6.30 -17.24 -7.15
CA GLY A 394 -7.16 -18.41 -6.98
C GLY A 394 -6.52 -19.51 -6.14
N THR A 395 -5.58 -19.16 -5.28
CA THR A 395 -4.97 -20.07 -4.31
C THR A 395 -6.02 -20.60 -3.35
N ASN A 396 -5.82 -21.82 -2.86
CA ASN A 396 -6.73 -22.44 -1.93
C ASN A 396 -6.79 -21.63 -0.60
N PRO A 397 -7.99 -21.36 -0.05
CA PRO A 397 -8.17 -20.67 1.23
C PRO A 397 -7.42 -21.30 2.40
N THR A 398 -7.41 -22.63 2.49
CA THR A 398 -6.73 -23.39 3.54
C THR A 398 -5.21 -23.25 3.43
N GLU A 399 -4.67 -23.26 2.21
CA GLU A 399 -3.24 -23.00 1.98
C GLU A 399 -2.87 -21.55 2.33
N THR A 400 -3.72 -20.60 1.94
CA THR A 400 -3.55 -19.18 2.28
C THR A 400 -3.54 -18.98 3.80
N LEU A 401 -4.48 -19.58 4.51
CA LEU A 401 -4.52 -19.54 5.98
C LEU A 401 -3.22 -20.10 6.56
N LYS A 402 -2.84 -21.32 6.13
CA LYS A 402 -1.60 -21.97 6.54
C LYS A 402 -0.38 -21.07 6.36
N TYR A 403 -0.22 -20.48 5.17
CA TYR A 403 0.92 -19.63 4.85
C TYR A 403 1.04 -18.38 5.70
N LEU A 404 -0.09 -17.86 6.20
CA LEU A 404 -0.18 -16.60 6.94
C LEU A 404 -0.23 -16.77 8.46
N THR A 405 -0.49 -17.98 8.97
CA THR A 405 -0.66 -18.25 10.41
C THR A 405 0.31 -19.26 11.00
N GLU A 406 0.86 -20.19 10.22
CA GLU A 406 1.87 -21.13 10.75
C GLU A 406 3.25 -20.48 10.78
N SER A 407 4.08 -20.87 11.75
CA SER A 407 5.46 -20.37 11.80
C SER A 407 6.27 -20.90 10.60
N LYS A 408 7.35 -20.19 10.23
CA LYS A 408 8.26 -20.67 9.16
C LYS A 408 8.81 -22.07 9.44
N LYS A 409 8.99 -22.44 10.72
CA LYS A 409 9.46 -23.77 11.15
C LYS A 409 8.41 -24.87 10.94
N GLU A 410 7.14 -24.52 11.00
CA GLU A 410 6.01 -25.44 10.84
C GLU A 410 5.51 -25.52 9.40
N GLY A 411 6.10 -24.72 8.50
CA GLY A 411 5.80 -24.71 7.07
C GLY A 411 4.94 -23.54 6.60
N GLY A 412 4.75 -22.51 7.45
CA GLY A 412 4.27 -21.20 7.00
C GLY A 412 5.30 -20.49 6.12
N LEU A 413 4.82 -19.62 5.24
CA LEU A 413 5.71 -18.79 4.40
C LEU A 413 6.13 -17.52 5.12
N TYR A 414 5.23 -17.00 5.95
CA TYR A 414 5.40 -15.71 6.61
C TYR A 414 5.38 -15.89 8.12
N ASP A 415 6.28 -15.19 8.81
CA ASP A 415 6.26 -15.09 10.26
C ASP A 415 6.12 -13.62 10.63
N TYR A 416 4.98 -13.02 10.30
CA TYR A 416 4.78 -11.58 10.53
C TYR A 416 4.88 -11.17 12.00
N LEU A 417 4.85 -12.14 12.91
CA LEU A 417 4.80 -11.93 14.35
C LEU A 417 6.18 -12.06 15.00
N ASP A 418 7.08 -12.85 14.40
CA ASP A 418 8.49 -12.95 14.81
C ASP A 418 9.45 -12.13 13.91
N ASP A 419 9.14 -11.89 12.63
CA ASP A 419 9.95 -11.01 11.74
C ASP A 419 9.91 -9.54 12.20
N ASP A 420 8.84 -9.20 12.91
CA ASP A 420 8.74 -7.96 13.65
C ASP A 420 9.60 -8.06 14.91
N ASN A 421 10.90 -7.81 14.75
CA ASN A 421 11.75 -7.25 15.80
C ASN A 421 11.16 -5.88 16.19
N ILE A 422 9.93 -5.84 16.69
CA ILE A 422 9.31 -4.67 17.29
C ILE A 422 10.30 -4.27 18.37
N GLU A 423 11.04 -3.19 18.11
CA GLU A 423 11.83 -2.53 19.12
C GLU A 423 10.85 -2.11 20.20
N TRP A 424 10.73 -2.98 21.21
CA TRP A 424 9.89 -2.69 22.34
C TRP A 424 10.42 -1.42 22.96
N PRO A 425 9.57 -0.41 23.24
CA PRO A 425 10.00 0.76 23.97
C PRO A 425 10.77 0.29 25.21
N SER A 426 11.95 0.85 25.48
CA SER A 426 12.85 0.36 26.55
C SER A 426 12.15 0.25 27.91
N ARG A 427 11.11 1.06 28.13
CA ARG A 427 10.22 0.97 29.30
C ARG A 427 9.40 -0.33 29.36
N LEU A 428 8.88 -0.83 28.24
CA LEU A 428 8.20 -2.12 28.22
C LEU A 428 9.21 -3.26 28.51
N GLN A 429 10.43 -3.18 27.96
CA GLN A 429 11.48 -4.14 28.28
C GLN A 429 11.79 -4.17 29.79
N TYR A 430 11.87 -3.00 30.43
CA TYR A 430 12.03 -2.91 31.89
C TYR A 430 10.85 -3.52 32.64
N MET A 431 9.61 -3.24 32.23
CA MET A 431 8.42 -3.85 32.85
C MET A 431 8.42 -5.38 32.73
N LEU A 432 8.91 -5.93 31.60
CA LEU A 432 9.01 -7.38 31.37
C LEU A 432 10.05 -8.08 32.27
N GLN A 433 10.91 -7.34 32.97
CA GLN A 433 11.81 -7.92 33.98
C GLN A 433 11.07 -8.32 35.27
N VAL A 434 9.84 -7.82 35.47
CA VAL A 434 9.00 -8.21 36.59
C VAL A 434 8.23 -9.49 36.22
N GLU A 435 8.53 -10.60 36.90
CA GLU A 435 8.00 -11.94 36.59
C GLU A 435 6.47 -11.99 36.42
N ASN A 436 5.71 -11.33 37.30
CA ASN A 436 4.25 -11.27 37.19
C ASN A 436 3.78 -10.55 35.93
N TYR A 437 4.50 -9.50 35.52
CA TYR A 437 4.19 -8.77 34.30
C TYR A 437 4.57 -9.57 33.05
N LYS A 438 5.68 -10.31 33.10
CA LYS A 438 6.09 -11.24 32.04
C LYS A 438 5.01 -12.30 31.79
N LYS A 439 4.50 -12.96 32.84
CA LYS A 439 3.40 -13.94 32.72
C LYS A 439 2.13 -13.33 32.11
N LEU A 440 1.75 -12.13 32.56
CA LEU A 440 0.60 -11.41 32.00
C LEU A 440 0.82 -11.08 30.52
N TYR A 441 2.04 -10.63 30.18
CA TYR A 441 2.43 -10.33 28.81
C TYR A 441 2.41 -11.56 27.92
N ASP A 442 3.05 -12.66 28.29
CA ASP A 442 3.10 -13.87 27.47
C ASP A 442 1.69 -14.41 27.20
N LYS A 443 0.83 -14.44 28.22
CA LYS A 443 -0.58 -14.81 28.08
C LYS A 443 -1.31 -13.87 27.12
N THR A 444 -1.15 -12.56 27.28
CA THR A 444 -1.84 -11.56 26.43
C THR A 444 -1.30 -11.61 25.00
N ARG A 445 0.02 -11.76 24.82
CA ARG A 445 0.69 -11.91 23.52
C ARG A 445 0.12 -13.12 22.80
N ASN A 446 0.11 -14.30 23.42
CA ASN A 446 -0.42 -15.51 22.79
C ASN A 446 -1.88 -15.35 22.36
N LYS A 447 -2.72 -14.75 23.20
CA LYS A 447 -4.11 -14.47 22.85
C LYS A 447 -4.22 -13.54 21.62
N ILE A 448 -3.48 -12.43 21.59
CA ILE A 448 -3.61 -11.43 20.52
C ILE A 448 -2.97 -11.90 19.21
N TYR A 449 -1.79 -12.49 19.30
CA TYR A 449 -0.95 -12.82 18.15
C TYR A 449 -1.18 -14.22 17.61
N THR A 450 -1.69 -15.15 18.41
CA THR A 450 -2.06 -16.49 17.94
C THR A 450 -3.57 -16.54 17.73
N GLU A 451 -4.35 -16.58 18.81
CA GLU A 451 -5.79 -16.88 18.75
C GLU A 451 -6.58 -15.82 17.97
N GLU A 452 -6.48 -14.55 18.37
CA GLU A 452 -7.23 -13.47 17.70
C GLU A 452 -6.73 -13.18 16.29
N TYR A 453 -5.44 -13.39 16.02
CA TYR A 453 -4.88 -13.17 14.70
C TYR A 453 -5.30 -14.28 13.73
N HIS A 454 -5.23 -15.56 14.12
CA HIS A 454 -5.66 -16.67 13.28
C HIS A 454 -7.14 -16.53 12.91
N ALA A 455 -7.99 -16.25 13.92
CA ALA A 455 -9.40 -15.99 13.69
C ALA A 455 -9.62 -14.77 12.77
N LEU A 456 -8.79 -13.73 12.87
CA LEU A 456 -8.87 -12.57 11.98
C LEU A 456 -8.52 -12.94 10.54
N ILE A 457 -7.44 -13.70 10.30
CA ILE A 457 -7.03 -14.15 8.97
C ILE A 457 -8.09 -15.04 8.34
N GLU A 458 -8.54 -16.07 9.07
CA GLU A 458 -9.57 -17.01 8.61
C GLU A 458 -10.87 -16.28 8.23
N ASN A 459 -11.37 -15.41 9.12
CA ASN A 459 -12.56 -14.62 8.82
C ASN A 459 -12.35 -13.70 7.61
N SER A 460 -11.15 -13.18 7.41
CA SER A 460 -10.87 -12.26 6.31
C SER A 460 -10.84 -12.96 4.96
N ILE A 461 -10.25 -14.15 4.89
CA ILE A 461 -10.28 -15.01 3.70
C ILE A 461 -11.74 -15.35 3.35
N HIS A 462 -12.51 -15.83 4.32
CA HIS A 462 -13.93 -16.15 4.11
C HIS A 462 -14.75 -14.92 3.67
N ASN A 463 -14.47 -13.73 4.20
CA ASN A 463 -15.15 -12.51 3.79
C ASN A 463 -14.88 -12.13 2.32
N ALA A 464 -13.66 -12.36 1.82
CA ALA A 464 -13.32 -12.13 0.42
C ALA A 464 -14.07 -13.12 -0.50
N GLU A 465 -14.04 -14.42 -0.18
CA GLU A 465 -14.78 -15.45 -0.91
C GLU A 465 -16.29 -15.18 -0.90
N PHE A 466 -16.83 -14.76 0.25
CA PHE A 466 -18.24 -14.48 0.38
C PHE A 466 -18.69 -13.34 -0.54
N LEU A 467 -17.87 -12.29 -0.73
CA LEU A 467 -18.19 -11.23 -1.70
C LEU A 467 -18.20 -11.76 -3.13
N GLU A 468 -17.26 -12.62 -3.51
CA GLU A 468 -17.20 -13.26 -4.84
C GLU A 468 -18.44 -14.13 -5.10
N GLN A 469 -18.77 -15.01 -4.15
CA GLN A 469 -19.97 -15.86 -4.19
C GLN A 469 -21.27 -15.03 -4.27
N ASN A 470 -21.26 -13.78 -3.82
CA ASN A 470 -22.36 -12.82 -3.95
C ASN A 470 -22.28 -11.98 -5.24
N GLY A 471 -21.56 -12.46 -6.26
CA GLY A 471 -21.53 -11.94 -7.63
C GLY A 471 -20.61 -10.74 -7.85
N ARG A 472 -19.57 -10.58 -7.03
CA ARG A 472 -18.49 -9.59 -7.28
C ARG A 472 -17.35 -10.24 -8.04
N THR A 473 -16.72 -9.52 -8.95
CA THR A 473 -15.46 -9.99 -9.56
C THR A 473 -14.32 -9.92 -8.56
N LYS A 474 -13.22 -10.64 -8.81
CA LYS A 474 -12.06 -10.64 -7.91
C LYS A 474 -11.48 -9.23 -7.74
N GLU A 475 -11.40 -8.48 -8.83
CA GLU A 475 -10.93 -7.10 -8.86
C GLU A 475 -11.80 -6.19 -8.00
N GLN A 476 -13.12 -6.33 -8.09
CA GLN A 476 -14.06 -5.59 -7.24
C GLN A 476 -13.88 -5.93 -5.76
N VAL A 477 -13.71 -7.21 -5.41
CA VAL A 477 -13.46 -7.64 -4.03
C VAL A 477 -12.18 -7.01 -3.50
N ILE A 478 -11.08 -7.08 -4.27
CA ILE A 478 -9.79 -6.49 -3.91
C ILE A 478 -9.93 -4.99 -3.68
N ALA A 479 -10.53 -4.27 -4.63
CA ALA A 479 -10.64 -2.82 -4.56
C ALA A 479 -11.59 -2.33 -3.44
N LEU A 480 -12.59 -3.14 -3.05
CA LEU A 480 -13.46 -2.84 -1.90
C LEU A 480 -12.75 -3.02 -0.55
N LEU A 481 -11.91 -4.04 -0.44
CA LEU A 481 -11.32 -4.47 0.83
C LEU A 481 -9.94 -3.88 1.08
N ILE A 482 -9.20 -3.50 0.04
CA ILE A 482 -7.83 -2.99 0.15
C ILE A 482 -7.71 -1.74 1.03
N ASN A 483 -8.69 -0.85 1.00
CA ASN A 483 -8.67 0.39 1.76
C ASN A 483 -9.24 0.23 3.19
N GLU A 484 -9.66 -0.98 3.56
CA GLU A 484 -10.25 -1.27 4.85
C GLU A 484 -9.24 -2.06 5.71
N PRO A 485 -9.03 -1.66 6.99
CA PRO A 485 -8.30 -2.49 7.93
C PRO A 485 -8.89 -3.90 7.98
N LEU A 486 -8.03 -4.91 8.10
CA LEU A 486 -8.43 -6.31 8.09
C LEU A 486 -9.50 -6.60 9.16
N SER A 487 -9.32 -6.05 10.37
CA SER A 487 -10.28 -6.09 11.47
C SER A 487 -11.67 -5.49 11.18
N LYS A 488 -11.84 -4.71 10.11
CA LYS A 488 -13.13 -4.13 9.69
C LYS A 488 -13.81 -4.88 8.55
N TRP A 489 -13.16 -5.84 7.91
CA TRP A 489 -13.68 -6.52 6.72
C TRP A 489 -15.05 -7.14 6.95
N ALA A 490 -15.23 -7.92 8.03
CA ALA A 490 -16.52 -8.52 8.37
C ALA A 490 -17.66 -7.48 8.46
N LYS A 491 -17.37 -6.31 9.03
CA LYS A 491 -18.34 -5.21 9.15
C LYS A 491 -18.64 -4.58 7.79
N VAL A 492 -17.64 -4.41 6.93
CA VAL A 492 -17.78 -3.87 5.58
C VAL A 492 -18.60 -4.82 4.73
N VAL A 493 -18.24 -6.10 4.69
CA VAL A 493 -18.99 -7.16 3.98
C VAL A 493 -20.43 -7.22 4.46
N GLY A 494 -20.67 -7.23 5.76
CA GLY A 494 -22.02 -7.21 6.32
C GLY A 494 -22.85 -5.99 5.89
N ARG A 495 -22.22 -4.82 5.69
CA ARG A 495 -22.90 -3.62 5.16
C ARG A 495 -23.20 -3.74 3.67
N LEU A 496 -22.24 -4.21 2.88
CA LEU A 496 -22.39 -4.40 1.42
C LEU A 496 -23.51 -5.40 1.09
N VAL A 497 -23.57 -6.50 1.84
CA VAL A 497 -24.57 -7.56 1.62
C VAL A 497 -25.95 -7.16 2.12
N ALA A 498 -26.03 -6.45 3.25
CA ALA A 498 -27.30 -5.90 3.74
C ALA A 498 -27.92 -4.89 2.74
N GLY A 499 -27.09 -4.06 2.08
CA GLY A 499 -27.56 -3.12 1.06
C GLY A 499 -28.23 -3.82 -0.13
N LYS A 500 -27.65 -4.91 -0.63
CA LYS A 500 -28.24 -5.69 -1.75
C LYS A 500 -29.60 -6.30 -1.41
N ARG A 501 -29.82 -6.74 -0.17
CA ARG A 501 -31.12 -7.32 0.25
C ARG A 501 -32.21 -6.25 0.25
N ILE A 502 -31.92 -5.07 0.82
CA ILE A 502 -32.86 -3.94 0.85
C ILE A 502 -33.22 -3.48 -0.57
N ALA A 503 -32.24 -3.43 -1.48
CA ALA A 503 -32.48 -3.03 -2.87
C ALA A 503 -33.31 -4.04 -3.69
N LYS A 504 -33.36 -5.32 -3.28
CA LYS A 504 -34.20 -6.35 -3.92
C LYS A 504 -35.63 -6.39 -3.38
N GLU A 505 -35.85 -5.89 -2.18
CA GLU A 505 -37.17 -5.83 -1.52
C GLU A 505 -37.97 -4.59 -1.92
N LYS A 506 -37.29 -3.54 -2.40
CA LYS A 506 -37.88 -2.38 -3.06
C LYS A 506 -38.09 -2.67 -4.54
#